data_AF-A0A8J3D8H7-F1
#
_entry.id   AF-A0A8J3D8H7-F1
#
_cell.length_a   1.000
_cell.length_b   1.000
_cell.length_c   1.000
_cell.angle_alpha   90.00
_cell.angle_beta   90.00
_cell.angle_gamma   90.00
#
_symmetry.space_group_name_H-M   'P 1'
#
loop_
_entity.id
_entity.type
_entity.pdbx_description
1 polymer ?
#
loop_
_entity_poly.entity_id
_entity_poly.type
_entity_poly.pdbx_seq_one_letter_code
_entity_poly.pdbx_strand_id
1 'polypeptide(L)'
;MMDKEDDPEKIIIQFKAVNHGIDSAYNLLLDEVFRKALAARIVEGADACPGDCGNEEMIESIRIQFPTLKFDELGRKLKEINRIVDAVNAYNSKITEI
;
A
#
# COMPACT_ATOMS: atom_id res chain seq x y z
N MET A 1 -28.26 11.85 -35.26
CA MET A 1 -28.44 13.32 -35.33
C MET A 1 -28.31 13.82 -33.90
N MET A 2 -27.31 14.68 -33.65
CA MET A 2 -27.11 15.35 -32.36
C MET A 2 -28.23 16.38 -32.21
N ASP A 3 -29.34 15.97 -31.62
CA ASP A 3 -30.45 16.87 -31.33
C ASP A 3 -30.39 17.31 -29.87
N LYS A 4 -30.34 18.64 -29.73
CA LYS A 4 -30.51 19.46 -28.53
C LYS A 4 -29.28 19.63 -27.67
N GLU A 5 -28.61 20.77 -27.91
CA GLU A 5 -27.86 21.58 -26.95
C GLU A 5 -27.69 20.92 -25.57
N ASP A 6 -26.75 19.97 -25.50
CA ASP A 6 -26.27 19.46 -24.24
C ASP A 6 -25.62 20.65 -23.54
N ASP A 7 -26.34 21.20 -22.56
CA ASP A 7 -25.87 22.24 -21.66
C ASP A 7 -24.41 21.94 -21.30
N PRO A 8 -23.44 22.78 -21.74
CA PRO A 8 -22.02 22.52 -21.54
C PRO A 8 -21.68 22.24 -20.07
N GLU A 9 -22.46 22.81 -19.16
CA GLU A 9 -22.33 22.60 -17.72
C GLU A 9 -22.67 21.16 -17.31
N LYS A 10 -23.68 20.53 -17.93
CA LYS A 10 -24.04 19.12 -17.71
C LYS A 10 -22.97 18.17 -18.24
N ILE A 11 -22.39 18.47 -19.40
CA ILE A 11 -21.26 17.71 -19.95
C ILE A 11 -20.09 17.77 -18.96
N ILE A 12 -19.73 18.97 -18.47
CA ILE A 12 -18.65 19.16 -17.49
C ILE A 12 -18.90 18.39 -16.19
N ILE A 13 -20.14 18.39 -15.69
CA ILE A 13 -20.51 17.63 -14.48
C ILE A 13 -20.32 16.12 -14.69
N GLN A 14 -20.70 15.59 -15.86
CA GLN A 14 -20.50 14.18 -16.19
C GLN A 14 -19.02 13.81 -16.26
N PHE A 15 -18.18 14.64 -16.89
CA PHE A 15 -16.73 14.43 -16.91
C PHE A 15 -16.11 14.46 -15.51
N LYS A 16 -16.56 15.37 -14.64
CA LYS A 16 -16.12 15.41 -13.23
C LYS A 16 -16.50 14.14 -12.48
N ALA A 17 -17.71 13.63 -12.68
CA ALA A 17 -18.17 12.38 -12.06
C ALA A 17 -17.34 11.17 -12.53
N VAL A 18 -17.04 11.08 -13.83
CA VAL A 18 -16.19 10.02 -14.39
C VAL A 18 -14.77 10.10 -13.83
N ASN A 19 -14.16 11.30 -13.79
CA ASN A 19 -12.84 11.48 -13.17
C ASN A 19 -12.83 11.06 -11.71
N HIS A 20 -13.85 11.44 -10.93
CA HIS A 20 -13.92 11.04 -9.53
C HIS A 20 -14.09 9.53 -9.34
N GLY A 21 -14.84 8.88 -10.24
CA GLY A 21 -14.98 7.42 -10.28
C GLY A 21 -13.66 6.71 -10.61
N ILE A 22 -12.90 7.24 -11.58
CA ILE A 22 -11.57 6.72 -11.96
C ILE A 22 -10.58 6.91 -10.81
N ASP A 23 -10.53 8.09 -10.20
CA ASP A 23 -9.66 8.38 -9.06
C ASP A 23 -9.97 7.46 -7.87
N SER A 24 -11.25 7.22 -7.62
CA SER A 24 -11.70 6.31 -6.56
C SER A 24 -11.32 4.85 -6.85
N ALA A 25 -11.53 4.39 -8.08
CA ALA A 25 -11.12 3.06 -8.52
C ALA A 25 -9.60 2.87 -8.44
N TYR A 26 -8.83 3.89 -8.85
CA TYR A 26 -7.37 3.90 -8.74
C TYR A 26 -6.92 3.78 -7.29
N ASN A 27 -7.50 4.57 -6.37
CA ASN A 27 -7.18 4.50 -4.95
C ASN A 27 -7.57 3.16 -4.32
N LEU A 28 -8.71 2.59 -4.71
CA LEU A 28 -9.16 1.26 -4.25
C LEU A 28 -8.24 0.14 -4.75
N LEU A 29 -7.86 0.17 -6.03
CA LEU A 29 -6.95 -0.80 -6.61
C LEU A 29 -5.56 -0.69 -5.96
N LEU A 30 -5.07 0.52 -5.71
CA LEU A 30 -3.83 0.71 -4.96
C LEU A 30 -3.95 0.14 -3.54
N ASP A 31 -5.05 0.41 -2.82
CA ASP A 31 -5.28 -0.15 -1.48
C ASP A 31 -5.26 -1.67 -1.50
N GLU A 32 -5.94 -2.28 -2.46
CA GLU A 32 -5.96 -3.73 -2.64
C GLU A 32 -4.58 -4.31 -2.95
N VAL A 33 -3.82 -3.68 -3.86
CA VAL A 33 -2.46 -4.11 -4.21
C VAL A 33 -1.50 -3.97 -3.04
N PHE A 34 -1.51 -2.82 -2.34
CA PHE A 34 -0.64 -2.57 -1.20
C PHE A 34 -0.97 -3.48 -0.01
N ARG A 35 -2.26 -3.72 0.27
CA ARG A 35 -2.67 -4.70 1.29
C ARG A 35 -2.23 -6.10 0.91
N LYS A 36 -2.45 -6.56 -0.32
CA LYS A 36 -2.01 -7.89 -0.77
C LYS A 36 -0.49 -8.06 -0.68
N ALA A 37 0.26 -7.05 -1.09
CA ALA A 37 1.73 -7.08 -1.00
C ALA A 37 2.20 -7.18 0.45
N LEU A 38 1.62 -6.39 1.36
CA LEU A 38 1.99 -6.44 2.78
C LEU A 38 1.55 -7.75 3.43
N ALA A 39 0.38 -8.29 3.10
CA ALA A 39 -0.06 -9.61 3.55
C ALA A 39 0.91 -10.71 3.13
N ALA A 40 1.38 -10.71 1.89
CA ALA A 40 2.38 -11.66 1.41
C ALA A 40 3.68 -11.59 2.22
N ARG A 41 4.16 -10.38 2.54
CA ARG A 41 5.36 -10.19 3.38
C ARG A 41 5.17 -10.68 4.82
N ILE A 42 3.99 -10.50 5.39
CA ILE A 42 3.67 -11.01 6.73
C ILE A 42 3.70 -12.53 6.73
N VAL A 43 3.12 -13.18 5.71
CA VAL A 43 3.16 -14.64 5.54
C VAL A 43 4.59 -15.13 5.37
N GLU A 44 5.39 -14.52 4.49
CA GLU A 44 6.82 -14.85 4.33
C GLU A 44 7.59 -14.75 5.66
N GLY A 45 7.35 -13.69 6.44
CA GLY A 45 7.99 -13.49 7.74
C GLY A 45 7.53 -14.51 8.80
N ALA A 46 6.25 -14.87 8.80
CA ALA A 46 5.71 -15.90 9.69
C ALA A 46 6.24 -17.30 9.33
N ASP A 47 6.27 -17.65 8.04
CA ASP A 47 6.79 -18.93 7.55
C ASP A 47 8.29 -19.09 7.81
N ALA A 48 9.04 -17.99 7.80
CA ALA A 48 10.46 -17.97 8.15
C ALA A 48 10.72 -18.08 9.66
N CYS A 49 9.69 -17.96 10.51
CA CYS A 49 9.78 -18.14 11.96
C CYS A 49 9.19 -19.51 12.36
N PRO A 50 10.01 -20.58 12.49
CA PRO A 50 9.54 -21.91 12.88
C PRO A 50 9.05 -22.02 14.35
N GLY A 51 8.97 -20.89 15.07
CA GLY A 51 8.81 -20.80 16.52
C GLY A 51 10.16 -20.72 17.25
N ASP A 52 10.19 -20.00 18.36
CA ASP A 52 11.38 -19.62 19.14
C ASP A 52 12.39 -18.73 18.38
N CYS A 53 11.90 -17.91 17.44
CA CYS A 53 12.66 -16.88 16.72
C CYS A 53 12.74 -15.54 17.49
N GLY A 54 12.09 -15.43 18.65
CA GLY A 54 12.11 -14.24 19.52
C GLY A 54 11.28 -13.05 19.01
N ASN A 55 10.54 -13.24 17.92
CA ASN A 55 9.72 -12.22 17.26
C ASN A 55 8.25 -12.64 17.10
N GLU A 56 7.82 -13.73 17.74
CA GLU A 56 6.48 -14.32 17.60
C GLU A 56 5.40 -13.31 17.98
N GLU A 57 5.56 -12.66 19.12
CA GLU A 57 4.61 -11.66 19.62
C GLU A 57 4.53 -10.46 18.68
N MET A 58 5.67 -10.05 18.11
CA MET A 58 5.73 -8.98 17.12
C MET A 58 5.02 -9.38 15.82
N ILE A 59 5.28 -10.57 15.29
CA ILE A 59 4.65 -11.10 14.07
C ILE A 59 3.14 -11.20 14.25
N GLU A 60 2.68 -11.74 15.38
CA GLU A 60 1.24 -11.86 15.66
C GLU A 60 0.58 -10.48 15.85
N SER A 61 1.25 -9.55 16.52
CA SER A 61 0.75 -8.18 16.66
C SER A 61 0.58 -7.47 15.31
N ILE A 62 1.49 -7.70 14.36
CA ILE A 62 1.43 -7.15 13.01
C ILE A 62 0.27 -7.80 12.24
N ARG A 63 0.09 -9.11 12.37
CA ARG A 63 -1.01 -9.85 11.73
C ARG A 63 -2.38 -9.34 12.18
N ILE A 64 -2.54 -9.03 13.46
CA ILE A 64 -3.80 -8.49 14.03
C ILE A 64 -4.04 -7.04 13.59
N GLN A 65 -3.00 -6.20 13.55
CA GLN A 65 -3.13 -4.79 13.20
C GLN A 65 -3.33 -4.58 11.70
N PHE A 66 -2.74 -5.43 10.86
CA PHE A 66 -2.73 -5.30 9.41
C PHE A 66 -4.11 -5.05 8.77
N PRO A 67 -5.19 -5.79 9.10
CA PRO A 67 -6.53 -5.55 8.53
C PRO A 67 -7.10 -4.17 8.86
N THR A 68 -6.69 -3.57 9.99
CA THR A 68 -7.23 -2.31 10.51
C THR A 68 -6.51 -1.06 10.01
N LEU A 69 -5.36 -1.22 9.35
CA LEU A 69 -4.58 -0.10 8.83
C LEU A 69 -5.34 0.63 7.72
N LYS A 70 -5.39 1.96 7.80
CA LYS A 70 -5.97 2.81 6.75
C LYS A 70 -4.98 2.97 5.58
N PHE A 71 -5.51 3.23 4.39
CA PHE A 71 -4.71 3.34 3.16
C PHE A 71 -3.61 4.41 3.24
N ASP A 72 -3.94 5.58 3.80
CA ASP A 72 -3.01 6.70 3.98
C ASP A 72 -1.91 6.40 5.00
N GLU A 73 -2.17 5.53 5.96
CA GLU A 73 -1.20 5.01 6.92
C GLU A 73 -0.33 3.92 6.29
N LEU A 74 -0.91 3.03 5.48
CA LEU A 74 -0.23 1.99 4.71
C LEU A 74 0.83 2.59 3.79
N GLY A 75 0.47 3.59 2.97
CA GLY A 75 1.39 4.25 2.07
C GLY A 75 2.54 4.96 2.80
N ARG A 76 2.25 5.62 3.93
CA ARG A 76 3.28 6.26 4.78
C ARG A 76 4.24 5.23 5.38
N LYS A 77 3.71 4.15 5.98
CA LYS A 77 4.50 3.09 6.59
C LYS A 77 5.37 2.35 5.57
N LEU A 78 4.85 2.07 4.37
CA LEU A 78 5.63 1.47 3.28
C LEU A 78 6.82 2.35 2.87
N LYS A 79 6.61 3.67 2.76
CA LYS A 79 7.68 4.61 2.43
C LYS A 79 8.74 4.67 3.53
N GLU A 80 8.35 4.57 4.81
CA GLU A 80 9.28 4.46 5.93
C GLU A 80 10.06 3.15 5.91
N ILE A 81 9.39 2.02 5.70
CA ILE A 81 10.02 0.70 5.58
C ILE A 81 11.08 0.73 4.48
N ASN A 82 10.76 1.23 3.28
CA ASN A 82 11.71 1.29 2.18
C ASN A 82 12.94 2.15 2.54
N ARG A 83 12.76 3.30 3.19
CA ARG A 83 13.89 4.13 3.65
C ARG A 83 14.78 3.41 4.66
N ILE A 84 14.17 2.67 5.59
CA ILE A 84 14.92 1.89 6.59
C ILE A 84 15.69 0.77 5.91
N VAL A 85 15.05 0.03 5.00
CA VAL A 85 15.69 -1.03 4.21
C VAL A 85 16.87 -0.48 3.41
N ASP A 86 16.68 0.64 2.72
CA ASP A 86 17.76 1.30 1.96
C ASP A 86 18.93 1.71 2.86
N ALA A 87 18.64 2.27 4.05
CA ALA A 87 19.66 2.65 5.01
C ALA A 87 20.43 1.45 5.58
N VAL A 88 19.73 0.36 5.90
CA VAL A 88 20.34 -0.90 6.36
C VAL A 88 21.20 -1.50 5.26
N ASN A 89 20.73 -1.54 4.01
CA ASN A 89 21.50 -2.05 2.88
C ASN A 89 22.75 -1.22 2.62
N ALA A 90 22.64 0.11 2.70
CA ALA A 90 23.79 1.01 2.56
C ALA A 90 24.81 0.82 3.69
N TYR A 91 24.35 0.56 4.92
CA TYR A 91 25.22 0.25 6.06
C TYR A 91 25.92 -1.11 5.89
N ASN A 92 25.17 -2.15 5.54
CA ASN A 92 25.72 -3.50 5.32
C ASN A 92 26.73 -3.51 4.16
N SER A 93 26.47 -2.76 3.08
CA SER A 93 27.41 -2.64 1.95
C SER A 93 28.74 -2.00 2.38
N LYS A 94 28.71 -0.99 3.26
CA LYS A 94 29.92 -0.35 3.81
C LYS A 94 30.70 -1.25 4.77
N ILE A 95 30.03 -2.15 5.49
CA ILE A 95 30.70 -3.14 6.36
C ILE A 95 31.37 -4.23 5.54
N THR A 96 30.79 -4.60 4.39
CA THR A 96 31.31 -5.69 3.55
C THR A 96 32.55 -5.28 2.73
N GLU A 97 32.84 -3.98 2.65
CA GLU A 97 34.02 -3.40 1.99
C GLU A 97 35.24 -3.20 2.92
N ILE A 98 35.15 -3.60 4.20
CA ILE A 98 36.23 -3.57 5.21
C ILE A 98 36.67 -4.99 5.53
#